data_AF-I3D588-F1
#
_entry.id   AF-I3D588-F1
#
_cell.length_a   1.000
_cell.length_b   1.000
_cell.length_c   1.000
_cell.angle_alpha   90.00
_cell.angle_beta   90.00
_cell.angle_gamma   90.00
#
_symmetry.space_group_name_H-M   'P 1'
#
loop_
_entity.id
_entity.type
_entity.pdbx_description
1 polymer ?
#
loop_
_entity_poly.entity_id
_entity_poly.type
_entity_poly.pdbx_seq_one_letter_code
_entity_poly.pdbx_strand_id
1 'polypeptide(L)'
;MIFQKPSTRTRVSFETGMFQLGGHAINLSSNDTQLSRGESVEDTAKTLSRYSDCIMARVYDHDLLNSLSKHSSIPVINGLSDSFHPCQILADFMTLKEKKKTFKGLKIAWVGDGNNVCNSMIYGAALSGIQMSIATPKGFEPDKTV
;
A
#
# COMPACT_ATOMS: atom_id res chain seq x y z
N MET A 1 -10.81 3.52 -6.84
CA MET A 1 -9.44 2.96 -6.85
C MET A 1 -8.59 3.79 -7.79
N ILE A 2 -7.56 4.48 -7.31
CA ILE A 2 -6.69 5.35 -8.12
C ILE A 2 -5.40 4.60 -8.47
N PHE A 3 -5.01 4.57 -9.75
CA PHE A 3 -3.77 3.94 -10.20
C PHE A 3 -2.90 4.88 -11.05
N GLN A 4 -1.73 5.24 -10.52
CA GLN A 4 -0.65 5.89 -11.29
C GLN A 4 0.38 4.89 -11.84
N LYS A 5 0.41 3.67 -11.29
CA LYS A 5 1.27 2.56 -11.72
C LYS A 5 0.43 1.37 -12.14
N PRO A 6 0.79 0.65 -13.21
CA PRO A 6 0.11 -0.58 -13.57
C PRO A 6 0.22 -1.63 -12.44
N SER A 7 -0.84 -2.42 -12.28
CA SER A 7 -0.86 -3.55 -11.34
C SER A 7 -1.92 -4.56 -11.73
N THR A 8 -1.54 -5.84 -11.82
CA THR A 8 -2.50 -6.94 -11.94
C THR A 8 -3.01 -7.37 -10.57
N ARG A 9 -2.09 -7.69 -9.64
CA ARG A 9 -2.46 -8.26 -8.33
C ARG A 9 -3.30 -7.31 -7.49
N THR A 10 -2.81 -6.09 -7.27
CA THR A 10 -3.53 -5.09 -6.46
C THR A 10 -4.89 -4.77 -7.06
N ARG A 11 -4.97 -4.59 -8.38
CA ARG A 11 -6.24 -4.28 -9.04
C ARG A 11 -7.25 -5.41 -8.84
N VAL A 12 -6.90 -6.62 -9.27
CA VAL A 12 -7.81 -7.76 -9.24
C VAL A 12 -8.20 -8.10 -7.79
N SER A 13 -7.25 -8.10 -6.85
CA SER A 13 -7.55 -8.47 -5.45
C SER A 13 -8.50 -7.49 -4.77
N PHE A 14 -8.31 -6.18 -4.95
CA PHE A 14 -9.19 -5.17 -4.36
C PHE A 14 -10.56 -5.16 -5.05
N GLU A 15 -10.60 -5.24 -6.38
CA GLU A 15 -11.84 -5.22 -7.16
C GLU A 15 -12.72 -6.45 -6.85
N THR A 16 -12.14 -7.65 -6.90
CA THR A 16 -12.84 -8.89 -6.54
C THR A 16 -13.21 -8.92 -5.07
N GLY A 17 -12.33 -8.49 -4.16
CA GLY A 17 -12.62 -8.45 -2.73
C GLY A 17 -13.79 -7.52 -2.40
N MET A 18 -13.84 -6.32 -3.00
CA MET A 18 -14.96 -5.41 -2.80
C MET A 18 -16.28 -5.99 -3.33
N PHE A 19 -16.24 -6.62 -4.50
CA PHE A 19 -17.41 -7.28 -5.08
C PHE A 19 -17.93 -8.42 -4.21
N GLN A 20 -17.04 -9.26 -3.66
CA GLN A 20 -17.40 -10.35 -2.75
C GLN A 20 -18.07 -9.85 -1.46
N LEU A 21 -17.75 -8.62 -1.03
CA LEU A 21 -18.37 -7.96 0.11
C LEU A 21 -19.67 -7.21 -0.25
N GLY A 22 -20.16 -7.35 -1.48
CA GLY A 22 -21.39 -6.69 -1.96
C GLY A 22 -21.22 -5.23 -2.37
N GLY A 23 -19.98 -4.74 -2.44
CA GLY A 23 -19.67 -3.38 -2.89
C GLY A 23 -19.37 -3.28 -4.38
N HIS A 24 -19.09 -2.05 -4.81
CA HIS A 24 -18.67 -1.76 -6.18
C HIS A 24 -17.34 -0.98 -6.18
N ALA A 25 -16.42 -1.39 -7.05
CA ALA A 25 -15.11 -0.76 -7.15
C ALA A 25 -14.96 -0.02 -8.49
N ILE A 26 -14.77 1.29 -8.41
CA ILE A 26 -14.53 2.15 -9.59
C ILE A 26 -13.03 2.20 -9.84
N ASN A 27 -12.58 1.74 -11.01
CA ASN A 27 -11.18 1.85 -11.42
C ASN A 27 -10.93 3.20 -12.10
N LEU A 28 -10.07 4.01 -11.51
CA LEU A 28 -9.67 5.33 -12.00
C LEU A 28 -8.20 5.26 -12.42
N SER A 29 -7.97 5.15 -13.73
CA SER A 29 -6.63 5.28 -14.29
C SER A 29 -6.17 6.73 -14.22
N SER A 30 -4.89 6.96 -13.94
CA SER A 30 -4.30 8.32 -13.98
C SER A 30 -4.59 9.08 -15.27
N ASN A 31 -4.64 8.40 -16.42
CA ASN A 31 -4.98 8.99 -17.71
C ASN A 31 -6.44 9.50 -17.81
N ASP A 32 -7.33 8.97 -16.97
CA ASP A 32 -8.77 9.26 -17.00
C ASP A 32 -9.18 10.26 -15.90
N THR A 33 -8.24 10.69 -15.05
CA THR A 33 -8.50 11.59 -13.91
C THR A 33 -7.98 13.00 -14.15
N GLN A 34 -8.68 14.02 -13.65
CA GLN A 34 -8.21 15.42 -13.71
C GLN A 34 -6.97 15.68 -12.83
N LEU A 35 -6.65 14.75 -11.93
CA LEU A 35 -5.41 14.75 -11.16
C LEU A 35 -4.16 14.78 -12.07
N SER A 36 -4.21 14.14 -13.25
CA SER A 36 -3.10 14.21 -14.23
C SER A 36 -3.12 15.48 -15.08
N ARG A 37 -4.20 16.28 -15.00
CA ARG A 37 -4.42 17.51 -15.77
C ARG A 37 -4.34 18.79 -14.93
N GLY A 38 -3.97 18.67 -13.65
CA GLY A 38 -3.69 19.79 -12.76
C GLY A 38 -4.79 20.10 -11.73
N GLU A 39 -5.81 19.26 -11.58
CA GLU A 39 -6.71 19.37 -10.42
C GLU A 39 -5.92 19.14 -9.12
N SER A 40 -6.21 19.93 -8.09
CA SER A 40 -5.54 19.81 -6.80
C SER A 40 -5.91 18.48 -6.12
N VAL A 41 -4.96 17.87 -5.41
CA VAL A 41 -5.22 16.65 -4.62
C VAL A 41 -6.34 16.89 -3.61
N GLU A 42 -6.44 18.11 -3.07
CA GLU A 42 -7.49 18.51 -2.13
C GLU A 42 -8.89 18.47 -2.77
N ASP A 43 -9.06 19.03 -3.97
CA ASP A 43 -10.36 19.05 -4.65
C ASP A 43 -10.76 17.65 -5.10
N THR A 44 -9.82 16.86 -5.62
CA THR A 44 -10.05 15.44 -5.94
C THR A 44 -10.50 14.68 -4.69
N ALA A 45 -9.80 14.84 -3.55
CA ALA A 45 -10.11 14.18 -2.28
C ALA A 45 -11.52 14.51 -1.78
N LYS A 46 -11.88 15.80 -1.76
CA LYS A 46 -13.21 16.27 -1.35
C LYS A 46 -14.30 15.73 -2.28
N THR A 47 -14.07 15.73 -3.58
CA THR A 47 -15.03 15.25 -4.58
C THR A 47 -15.26 13.74 -4.43
N LEU A 48 -14.21 12.95 -4.36
CA LEU A 48 -14.32 11.49 -4.17
C LEU A 48 -15.00 11.13 -2.84
N SER A 49 -14.76 11.93 -1.79
CA SER A 49 -15.43 11.76 -0.49
C SER A 49 -16.96 11.95 -0.55
N ARG A 50 -17.50 12.61 -1.59
CA ARG A 50 -18.95 12.76 -1.79
C ARG A 50 -19.59 11.61 -2.57
N TYR A 51 -18.79 10.83 -3.29
CA TYR A 51 -19.29 9.80 -4.22
C TYR A 51 -18.92 8.37 -3.81
N SER A 52 -17.98 8.21 -2.88
CA SER A 52 -17.44 6.91 -2.49
C SER A 52 -17.29 6.81 -0.98
N ASP A 53 -17.18 5.58 -0.48
CA ASP A 53 -17.03 5.30 0.95
C ASP A 53 -15.57 5.02 1.36
N CYS A 54 -14.67 4.79 0.39
CA CYS A 54 -13.25 4.54 0.63
C CYS A 54 -12.44 4.80 -0.64
N ILE A 55 -11.21 5.29 -0.48
CA ILE A 55 -10.24 5.46 -1.57
C ILE A 55 -9.08 4.48 -1.34
N MET A 56 -8.85 3.56 -2.27
CA MET A 56 -7.55 2.90 -2.38
C MET A 56 -6.75 3.58 -3.49
N ALA A 57 -5.51 3.96 -3.21
CA ALA A 57 -4.63 4.64 -4.14
C ALA A 57 -3.26 3.96 -4.24
N ARG A 58 -2.82 3.74 -5.48
CA ARG A 58 -1.48 3.29 -5.84
C ARG A 58 -0.78 4.40 -6.62
N VAL A 59 0.22 4.99 -5.98
CA VAL A 59 0.87 6.24 -6.40
C VAL A 59 2.39 6.08 -6.48
N TYR A 60 3.07 7.09 -7.02
CA TYR A 60 4.52 7.21 -6.90
C TYR A 60 4.88 7.79 -5.52
N ASP A 61 4.58 9.06 -5.33
CA ASP A 61 4.92 9.81 -4.12
C ASP A 61 3.99 9.48 -2.93
N HIS A 62 4.60 9.20 -1.78
CA HIS A 62 3.86 8.92 -0.55
C HIS A 62 3.16 10.16 0.00
N ASP A 63 3.68 11.37 -0.25
CA ASP A 63 3.04 12.61 0.24
C ASP A 63 1.70 12.92 -0.44
N LEU A 64 1.49 12.36 -1.64
CA LEU A 64 0.19 12.38 -2.30
C LEU A 64 -0.85 11.58 -1.49
N LEU A 65 -0.47 10.42 -0.92
CA LEU A 65 -1.35 9.66 -0.01
C LEU A 65 -1.63 10.43 1.28
N ASN A 66 -0.60 11.06 1.86
CA ASN A 66 -0.76 11.91 3.05
C ASN A 66 -1.75 13.04 2.79
N SER A 67 -1.63 13.71 1.64
CA SER A 67 -2.53 14.79 1.21
C SER A 67 -3.95 14.28 0.96
N LEU A 68 -4.11 13.17 0.23
CA LEU A 68 -5.41 12.52 0.03
C LEU A 68 -6.08 12.20 1.37
N SER A 69 -5.35 11.57 2.30
CA SER A 69 -5.84 11.22 3.63
C SER A 69 -6.25 12.45 4.43
N LYS A 70 -5.43 13.51 4.41
CA LYS A 70 -5.69 14.77 5.12
C LYS A 70 -6.97 15.48 4.64
N HIS A 71 -7.24 15.44 3.33
CA HIS A 71 -8.34 16.19 2.72
C HIS A 71 -9.59 15.35 2.45
N SER A 72 -9.52 14.02 2.60
CA SER A 72 -10.68 13.13 2.46
C SER A 72 -11.43 13.00 3.77
N SER A 73 -12.76 12.90 3.72
CA SER A 73 -13.59 12.56 4.88
C SER A 73 -13.88 11.06 5.01
N ILE A 74 -13.29 10.25 4.12
CA ILE A 74 -13.43 8.80 4.03
C ILE A 74 -12.04 8.13 4.13
N PRO A 75 -11.97 6.83 4.50
CA PRO A 75 -10.69 6.13 4.61
C PRO A 75 -9.87 6.14 3.31
N VAL A 76 -8.56 6.31 3.46
CA VAL A 76 -7.57 6.20 2.37
C VAL A 76 -6.64 5.02 2.64
N ILE A 77 -6.58 4.08 1.69
CA ILE A 77 -5.78 2.85 1.75
C ILE A 77 -4.61 2.97 0.78
N ASN A 78 -3.38 2.80 1.29
CA ASN A 78 -2.17 2.72 0.48
C ASN A 78 -2.08 1.37 -0.26
N GLY A 79 -2.44 1.36 -1.54
CA GLY A 79 -2.31 0.20 -2.42
C GLY A 79 -0.87 -0.07 -2.88
N LEU A 80 -0.03 0.96 -2.93
CA LEU A 80 1.44 0.98 -3.05
C LEU A 80 1.90 2.44 -3.25
N SER A 81 3.04 2.78 -2.67
CA SER A 81 3.83 4.00 -2.93
C SER A 81 5.30 3.62 -3.13
N ASP A 82 6.15 4.56 -3.53
CA ASP A 82 7.60 4.34 -3.63
C ASP A 82 8.25 4.07 -2.27
N SER A 83 7.65 4.56 -1.18
CA SER A 83 8.13 4.36 0.19
C SER A 83 7.59 3.09 0.85
N PHE A 84 6.32 2.73 0.62
CA PHE A 84 5.64 1.65 1.34
C PHE A 84 4.64 0.85 0.50
N HIS A 85 4.46 -0.43 0.85
CA HIS A 85 3.47 -1.36 0.32
C HIS A 85 2.83 -2.23 1.44
N PRO A 86 2.05 -1.63 2.35
CA PRO A 86 1.59 -2.30 3.57
C PRO A 86 0.63 -3.48 3.31
N CYS A 87 -0.23 -3.40 2.30
CA CYS A 87 -1.16 -4.49 1.98
C CYS A 87 -0.46 -5.78 1.57
N GLN A 88 0.73 -5.70 0.93
CA GLN A 88 1.53 -6.88 0.62
C GLN A 88 1.97 -7.58 1.92
N ILE A 89 2.45 -6.81 2.90
CA ILE A 89 2.94 -7.33 4.17
C ILE A 89 1.80 -7.96 4.98
N LEU A 90 0.60 -7.38 4.97
CA LEU A 90 -0.56 -8.02 5.59
C LEU A 90 -0.83 -9.42 5.00
N ALA A 91 -0.75 -9.57 3.68
CA ALA A 91 -0.91 -10.87 3.02
C ALA A 91 0.25 -11.84 3.33
N ASP A 92 1.48 -11.35 3.38
CA ASP A 92 2.66 -12.14 3.74
C ASP A 92 2.54 -12.68 5.17
N PHE A 93 2.12 -11.84 6.12
CA PHE A 93 1.93 -12.22 7.52
C PHE A 93 0.74 -13.15 7.73
N MET A 94 -0.34 -12.98 6.97
CA MET A 94 -1.43 -13.97 6.93
C MET A 94 -0.90 -15.33 6.49
N THR A 95 -0.08 -15.36 5.42
CA THR A 95 0.54 -16.59 4.92
C THR A 95 1.46 -17.23 5.97
N LEU A 96 2.30 -16.44 6.64
CA LEU A 96 3.16 -16.91 7.73
C LEU A 96 2.33 -17.51 8.86
N LYS A 97 1.25 -16.85 9.28
CA LYS A 97 0.34 -17.35 10.32
C LYS A 97 -0.30 -18.67 9.91
N GLU A 98 -0.75 -18.80 8.67
CA GLU A 98 -1.37 -20.02 8.17
C GLU A 98 -0.39 -21.20 8.09
N LYS A 99 0.85 -20.96 7.66
CA LYS A 99 1.84 -22.02 7.43
C LYS A 99 2.67 -22.37 8.67
N LYS A 100 2.96 -21.39 9.53
CA LYS A 100 3.79 -21.56 10.73
C LYS A 100 2.98 -21.63 12.02
N LYS A 101 1.70 -21.23 12.00
CA LYS A 101 0.74 -21.22 13.12
C LYS A 101 1.11 -20.31 14.30
N THR A 102 2.35 -19.85 14.38
CA THR A 102 2.86 -18.91 15.37
C THR A 102 3.92 -18.02 14.75
N PHE A 103 4.06 -16.80 15.28
CA PHE A 103 5.17 -15.89 14.95
C PHE A 103 6.35 -16.06 15.91
N LYS A 104 6.13 -16.63 17.09
CA LYS A 104 7.16 -16.76 18.13
C LYS A 104 8.31 -17.64 17.62
N GLY A 105 9.53 -17.11 17.73
CA GLY A 105 10.75 -17.82 17.33
C GLY A 105 11.00 -17.86 15.81
N LEU A 106 10.13 -17.26 15.00
CA LEU A 106 10.42 -17.08 13.58
C LEU A 106 11.49 -16.01 13.37
N LYS A 107 12.18 -16.13 12.24
CA LYS A 107 13.10 -15.12 11.72
C LYS A 107 12.80 -14.86 10.25
N ILE A 108 12.81 -13.60 9.84
CA ILE A 108 12.69 -13.18 8.44
C ILE A 108 14.10 -12.81 7.96
N ALA A 109 14.49 -13.36 6.81
CA ALA A 109 15.67 -12.94 6.09
C ALA A 109 15.24 -12.19 4.82
N TRP A 110 15.57 -10.92 4.72
CA TRP A 110 15.39 -10.12 3.52
C TRP A 110 16.71 -10.05 2.75
N VAL A 111 16.66 -10.40 1.47
CA VAL A 111 17.82 -10.34 0.58
C VAL A 111 17.39 -9.65 -0.71
N GLY A 112 18.00 -8.52 -1.02
CA GLY A 112 17.69 -7.75 -2.22
C GLY A 112 17.75 -6.24 -1.99
N ASP A 113 16.89 -5.52 -2.70
CA ASP A 113 16.81 -4.06 -2.63
C ASP A 113 16.05 -3.59 -1.37
N GLY A 114 16.48 -2.47 -0.78
CA GLY A 114 15.83 -1.77 0.34
C GLY A 114 14.58 -0.98 -0.09
N ASN A 115 13.70 -1.61 -0.86
CA ASN A 115 12.56 -0.96 -1.48
C ASN A 115 11.34 -0.82 -0.54
N ASN A 116 10.22 -0.32 -1.10
CA ASN A 116 8.95 -0.17 -0.39
C ASN A 116 8.44 -1.43 0.34
N VAL A 117 8.67 -2.62 -0.20
CA VAL A 117 8.29 -3.87 0.46
C VAL A 117 9.23 -4.14 1.63
N CYS A 118 10.55 -3.91 1.48
CA CYS A 118 11.51 -4.02 2.58
C CYS A 118 11.11 -3.10 3.74
N ASN A 119 10.88 -1.82 3.45
CA ASN A 119 10.44 -0.83 4.43
C ASN A 119 9.17 -1.27 5.17
N SER A 120 8.18 -1.78 4.44
CA SER A 120 6.93 -2.24 5.05
C SER A 120 7.12 -3.51 5.88
N MET A 121 8.02 -4.41 5.45
CA MET A 121 8.36 -5.63 6.17
C MET A 121 9.05 -5.34 7.49
N ILE A 122 9.88 -4.28 7.57
CA ILE A 122 10.49 -3.81 8.82
C ILE A 122 9.40 -3.49 9.85
N TYR A 123 8.40 -2.69 9.48
CA TYR A 123 7.24 -2.41 10.34
C TYR A 123 6.48 -3.70 10.72
N GLY A 124 6.24 -4.59 9.75
CA GLY A 124 5.57 -5.87 10.00
C GLY A 124 6.32 -6.76 11.00
N ALA A 125 7.64 -6.86 10.85
CA ALA A 125 8.51 -7.61 11.76
C ALA A 125 8.49 -7.00 13.17
N ALA A 126 8.58 -5.68 13.29
CA ALA A 126 8.50 -4.97 14.57
C ALA A 126 7.15 -5.20 15.28
N LEU A 127 6.03 -5.05 14.56
CA LEU A 127 4.68 -5.23 15.12
C LEU A 127 4.36 -6.67 15.52
N SER A 128 4.97 -7.65 14.84
CA SER A 128 4.75 -9.08 15.11
C SER A 128 5.73 -9.69 16.12
N GLY A 129 6.80 -8.98 16.46
CA GLY A 129 7.91 -9.48 17.28
C GLY A 129 8.81 -10.51 16.57
N ILE A 130 8.72 -10.63 15.24
CA ILE A 130 9.61 -11.49 14.46
C ILE A 130 10.96 -10.80 14.29
N GLN A 131 12.06 -11.51 14.53
CA GLN A 131 13.39 -10.98 14.23
C GLN A 131 13.61 -10.93 12.72
N MET A 132 14.13 -9.80 12.22
CA MET A 132 14.43 -9.62 10.81
C MET A 132 15.91 -9.33 10.60
N SER A 133 16.52 -10.00 9.63
CA SER A 133 17.86 -9.70 9.13
C SER A 133 17.76 -9.23 7.68
N ILE A 134 18.49 -8.18 7.34
CA ILE A 134 18.43 -7.53 6.02
C ILE A 134 19.82 -7.55 5.40
N ALA A 135 19.91 -8.05 4.17
CA ALA A 135 21.10 -8.00 3.34
C ALA A 135 20.77 -7.27 2.04
N THR A 136 21.36 -6.10 1.84
CA THR A 136 21.23 -5.28 0.62
C THR A 136 22.62 -4.96 0.05
N PRO A 137 22.72 -4.67 -1.26
CA PRO A 137 23.92 -4.05 -1.81
C PRO A 137 24.18 -2.69 -1.14
N LYS A 138 25.46 -2.30 -1.03
CA LYS A 138 25.84 -0.99 -0.52
C LYS A 138 25.21 0.13 -1.35
N GLY A 139 24.55 1.09 -0.70
CA GLY A 139 23.81 2.18 -1.35
C GLY A 139 22.36 1.85 -1.71
N PHE A 140 21.89 0.63 -1.44
CA PHE A 140 20.52 0.16 -1.63
C PHE A 140 19.88 -0.26 -0.29
N GLU A 141 20.33 0.35 0.82
CA GLU A 141 19.75 0.14 2.14
C GLU A 141 18.30 0.63 2.21
N PRO A 142 17.45 0.06 3.09
CA PRO A 142 16.13 0.60 3.35
C PRO A 142 16.21 2.05 3.86
N ASP A 143 15.07 2.74 3.78
CA ASP A 143 14.97 4.12 4.24
C ASP A 143 15.38 4.22 5.72
N LYS A 144 16.26 5.18 6.05
CA LYS A 144 16.79 5.37 7.40
C LYS A 144 15.74 5.82 8.42
N THR A 145 14.59 6.27 7.95
CA THR A 145 13.47 6.70 8.78
C THR A 145 12.52 5.57 9.19
N VAL A 146 12.80 4.34 8.72
CA VAL A 146 11.99 3.14 8.93
C VAL A 146 12.61 2.21 9.97
#